data_AF-A0A7C0YMZ8-F1
#
_entry.id   AF-A0A7C0YMZ8-F1
#
_cell.length_a   1.000
_cell.length_b   1.000
_cell.length_c   1.000
_cell.angle_alpha   90.00
_cell.angle_beta   90.00
_cell.angle_gamma   90.00
#
_symmetry.space_group_name_H-M   'P 1'
#
loop_
_entity.id
_entity.type
_entity.pdbx_description
1 polymer ?
#
loop_
_entity_poly.entity_id
_entity_poly.type
_entity_poly.pdbx_seq_one_letter_code
_entity_poly.pdbx_strand_id
1 'polypeptide(L)' 'MEFGRNVCRARNPLCEVCPISSYCNFYSFSKGFKVAKQ' A
#
# COMPACT_ATOMS: atom_id res chain seq x y z
N MET A 1 -10.34 14.62 2.28
CA MET A 1 -10.19 13.15 2.17
C MET A 1 -9.02 12.71 3.05
N GLU A 2 -9.30 11.92 4.09
CA GLU A 2 -8.32 11.54 5.12
C GLU A 2 -7.57 10.24 4.79
N PHE A 3 -8.21 9.35 4.03
CA PHE A 3 -7.67 8.05 3.64
C PHE A 3 -6.33 8.15 2.88
N GLY A 4 -6.22 9.03 1.88
CA GLY A 4 -4.96 9.23 1.14
C GLY A 4 -3.86 9.88 1.99
N ARG A 5 -4.23 10.67 3.01
CA ARG A 5 -3.27 11.29 3.92
C ARG A 5 -2.85 10.38 5.06
N ASN A 6 -3.70 9.45 5.50
CA ASN A 6 -3.46 8.63 6.68
C ASN A 6 -3.06 7.18 6.36
N VAL A 7 -3.57 6.62 5.25
CA VAL A 7 -3.39 5.21 4.89
C VAL A 7 -2.67 5.07 3.55
N CYS A 8 -3.29 5.50 2.45
CA CYS A 8 -2.74 5.37 1.09
C CYS A 8 -1.82 6.55 0.73
N ARG A 9 -0.82 6.78 1.59
CA ARG A 9 0.14 7.89 1.47
C ARG A 9 1.08 7.68 0.28
N ALA A 10 1.54 8.77 -0.32
CA ALA A 10 2.46 8.73 -1.47
C ALA A 10 3.81 8.03 -1.18
N ARG A 11 4.27 8.08 0.08
CA ARG A 11 5.46 7.36 0.55
C ARG A 11 5.06 6.44 1.70
N ASN A 12 5.56 5.20 1.67
CA ASN A 12 5.29 4.16 2.67
C ASN A 12 3.80 4.03 3.02
N PRO A 13 2.94 3.68 2.04
CA PRO A 13 1.52 3.47 2.30
C PRO A 13 1.34 2.36 3.34
N LEU A 14 0.38 2.54 4.24
CA LEU A 14 0.05 1.56 5.28
C LEU A 14 -0.88 0.49 4.69
N CYS A 15 -0.40 -0.26 3.71
CA CYS A 15 -1.20 -1.27 3.00
C CYS A 15 -1.66 -2.42 3.91
N GLU A 16 -0.97 -2.66 5.03
CA GLU A 16 -1.26 -3.73 5.99
C GLU A 16 -2.57 -3.50 6.76
N VAL A 17 -2.92 -2.23 6.99
CA VAL A 17 -4.14 -1.79 7.68
C VAL A 17 -5.17 -1.21 6.71
N CYS A 18 -4.89 -1.26 5.41
CA CYS A 18 -5.75 -0.68 4.39
C CYS A 18 -6.97 -1.58 4.18
N PRO A 19 -8.21 -1.08 4.37
CA PRO A 19 -9.42 -1.90 4.27
C PRO A 19 -9.67 -2.45 2.85
N ILE A 20 -9.04 -1.87 1.83
CA ILE A 20 -9.15 -2.29 0.43
C ILE A 20 -7.90 -3.03 -0.06
N SER A 21 -7.00 -3.44 0.83
CA SER A 21 -5.73 -4.09 0.47
C SER A 21 -5.95 -5.33 -0.42
N SER A 22 -7.02 -6.08 -0.17
CA SER A 22 -7.39 -7.29 -0.93
C SER A 22 -7.76 -7.01 -2.39
N TYR A 23 -8.19 -5.78 -2.69
CA TYR A 23 -8.54 -5.33 -4.05
C TYR A 23 -7.48 -4.39 -4.64
N CYS A 24 -6.44 -4.05 -3.86
CA CYS A 24 -5.44 -3.09 -4.27
C CYS A 24 -4.39 -3.77 -5.15
N ASN A 25 -4.47 -3.51 -6.46
CA ASN A 25 -3.47 -3.99 -7.42
C ASN A 25 -2.06 -3.58 -7.01
N PHE A 26 -1.84 -2.32 -6.62
CA PHE A 26 -0.53 -1.85 -6.16
C PHE A 26 0.03 -2.72 -5.02
N TYR A 27 -0.79 -3.02 -4.01
CA TYR A 27 -0.36 -3.88 -2.90
C TYR A 27 -0.17 -5.34 -3.32
N SER A 28 -1.06 -5.88 -4.15
CA SER A 28 -0.99 -7.24 -4.69
C SER A 28 0.32 -7.45 -5.49
N PHE A 29 0.65 -6.51 -6.38
CA PHE A 29 1.91 -6.51 -7.12
C PHE A 29 3.11 -6.26 -6.21
N SER A 30 2.98 -5.36 -5.21
CA SER A 30 4.07 -5.03 -4.28
C SER A 30 4.36 -6.10 -3.23
N LYS A 31 3.43 -7.02 -2.92
CA LYS A 31 3.70 -8.20 -2.07
C LYS A 31 4.71 -9.15 -2.72
N GLY A 32 4.79 -9.18 -4.05
CA GLY A 32 5.89 -9.82 -4.81
C GLY A 32 7.19 -9.01 -4.81
N PHE A 33 7.15 -7.78 -4.30
CA PHE A 33 8.23 -6.78 -4.31
C PHE A 33 8.71 -6.45 -2.88
N LYS A 34 8.65 -7.41 -1.94
CA LYS A 34 9.43 -7.33 -0.68
C LYS A 34 10.96 -7.37 -0.90
N VAL A 35 11.44 -7.39 -2.16
CA VAL A 35 12.83 -7.69 -2.54
C VAL A 35 13.45 -6.66 -3.50
N ALA A 36 13.08 -5.39 -3.44
CA ALA A 36 13.87 -4.36 -4.11
C ALA A 36 13.77 -3.04 -3.37
N LYS A 37 14.36 -3.02 -2.17
CA LYS A 37 15.08 -1.82 -1.72
C LYS A 37 16.32 -1.69 -2.62
N GLN A 38 16.35 -0.67 -3.47
CA GLN A 38 17.43 0.32 -3.64
C GLN A 38 17.08 1.18 -4.85
#